data_AF-A0A963G574-F1
#
_entry.id   AF-A0A963G574-F1
#
_cell.length_a   1.000
_cell.length_b   1.000
_cell.length_c   1.000
_cell.angle_alpha   90.00
_cell.angle_beta   90.00
_cell.angle_gamma   90.00
#
_symmetry.space_group_name_H-M   'P 1'
#
loop_
_entity.id
_entity.type
_entity.pdbx_description
1 polymer ?
#
loop_
_entity_poly.entity_id
_entity_poly.type
_entity_poly.pdbx_seq_one_letter_code
_entity_poly.pdbx_strand_id
1 'polypeptide(L)' 'SINLRGGEVNRVDGAGVQLLAALMKEAAQRRMQVHWIDSSTALRTAAAQLGLDRALGLDAKA' A
#
# COMPACT_ATOMS: atom_id res chain seq x y z
N SER A 1 1.87 15.59 -3.71
CA SER A 1 2.09 14.16 -3.38
C SER A 1 1.17 13.78 -2.23
N ILE A 2 0.79 12.51 -2.14
CA ILE A 2 0.01 11.96 -1.04
C ILE A 2 0.96 11.12 -0.18
N ASN A 3 0.97 11.35 1.13
CA ASN A 3 1.78 10.58 2.06
C ASN A 3 0.86 9.73 2.95
N LEU A 4 1.01 8.40 2.90
CA LEU A 4 0.22 7.46 3.68
C LEU A 4 1.05 6.95 4.85
N ARG A 5 0.59 7.16 6.09
CA ARG A 5 1.24 6.61 7.28
C ARG A 5 0.73 5.19 7.53
N GLY A 6 1.58 4.20 7.24
CA GLY A 6 1.20 2.78 7.32
C GLY A 6 1.79 2.04 8.52
N GLY A 7 2.68 2.66 9.31
CA GLY A 7 3.46 2.00 10.36
C GLY A 7 2.63 1.38 11.50
N GLU A 8 1.49 1.98 11.85
CA GLU A 8 0.65 1.55 12.98
C GLU A 8 -0.57 0.71 12.56
N VAL A 9 -0.63 0.30 11.29
CA VAL A 9 -1.74 -0.54 10.80
C VAL A 9 -1.58 -1.94 11.37
N ASN A 10 -2.36 -2.28 12.39
CA ASN A 10 -2.28 -3.59 13.05
C ASN A 10 -3.02 -4.70 12.30
N ARG A 11 -4.01 -4.36 11.48
CA ARG A 11 -4.80 -5.30 10.68
C ARG A 11 -5.37 -4.61 9.45
N VAL A 12 -5.42 -5.34 8.35
CA VAL A 12 -6.11 -4.95 7.11
C VAL A 12 -6.67 -6.20 6.47
N ASP A 13 -7.83 -6.09 5.83
CA ASP A 13 -8.44 -7.18 5.07
C ASP A 13 -8.20 -7.03 3.56
N GLY A 14 -8.65 -8.01 2.78
CA GLY A 14 -8.43 -7.99 1.33
C GLY A 14 -9.08 -6.80 0.62
N ALA A 15 -10.25 -6.35 1.08
CA ALA A 15 -10.94 -5.20 0.52
C ALA A 15 -10.13 -3.90 0.74
N GLY A 16 -9.56 -3.73 1.94
CA GLY A 16 -8.68 -2.60 2.25
C GLY A 16 -7.44 -2.57 1.35
N VAL A 17 -6.79 -3.72 1.13
CA VAL A 17 -5.63 -3.83 0.22
C VAL A 17 -6.02 -3.48 -1.22
N GLN A 18 -7.16 -4.00 -1.70
CA GLN A 18 -7.66 -3.71 -3.05
C GLN A 18 -8.01 -2.23 -3.25
N LEU A 19 -8.57 -1.58 -2.23
CA LEU A 19 -8.85 -0.14 -2.25
C LEU A 19 -7.55 0.66 -2.36
N LEU A 20 -6.51 0.29 -1.61
CA LEU A 20 -5.19 0.92 -1.73
C LEU A 20 -4.60 0.73 -3.14
N ALA A 21 -4.77 -0.45 -3.75
CA ALA A 21 -4.30 -0.70 -5.10
C ALA A 21 -5.05 0.15 -6.14
N ALA A 22 -6.36 0.33 -5.96
CA ALA A 22 -7.17 1.24 -6.77
C ALA A 22 -6.69 2.70 -6.62
N LEU A 23 -6.36 3.13 -5.39
CA LEU A 23 -5.79 4.45 -5.13
C LEU A 23 -4.45 4.64 -5.86
N MET A 24 -3.53 3.67 -5.78
CA MET A 24 -2.24 3.74 -6.48
C MET A 24 -2.43 3.88 -8.00
N LYS A 25 -3.36 3.09 -8.57
CA LYS A 25 -3.69 3.14 -9.99
C LYS A 25 -4.25 4.50 -10.39
N GLU A 26 -5.21 5.04 -9.65
CA GLU A 26 -5.83 6.33 -9.93
C GLU A 26 -4.81 7.48 -9.79
N ALA A 27 -3.98 7.44 -8.75
CA ALA A 27 -2.94 8.44 -8.53
C ALA A 27 -1.95 8.46 -9.70
N ALA A 28 -1.52 7.29 -10.20
CA ALA A 28 -0.66 7.19 -11.37
C ALA A 28 -1.31 7.79 -12.62
N GLN A 29 -2.60 7.51 -12.87
CA GLN A 29 -3.36 8.10 -13.99
C GLN A 29 -3.42 9.63 -13.90
N ARG A 30 -3.51 10.18 -12.69
CA ARG A 30 -3.50 11.62 -12.43
C ARG A 30 -2.11 12.24 -12.30
N ARG A 31 -1.04 11.47 -12.54
CA ARG A 31 0.37 11.89 -12.35
C ARG A 31 0.65 12.39 -10.93
N MET A 32 -0.05 11.85 -9.94
CA MET A 32 0.17 12.09 -8.53
C MET A 32 1.07 10.99 -7.96
N GLN A 33 2.05 11.38 -7.15
CA GLN A 33 2.89 10.43 -6.43
C GLN A 33 2.27 10.11 -5.07
N VAL A 34 2.22 8.82 -4.73
CA VAL A 34 1.85 8.30 -3.42
C VAL A 34 3.10 7.70 -2.78
N HIS A 35 3.36 8.08 -1.53
CA HIS A 35 4.51 7.60 -0.76
C HIS A 35 4.02 7.01 0.56
N TRP A 36 4.61 5.90 0.99
CA TRP A 36 4.43 5.39 2.34
C TRP A 36 5.38 6.09 3.31
N ILE A 37 4.85 6.57 4.43
CA ILE A 37 5.60 6.92 5.62
C ILE A 37 5.46 5.73 6.55
N ASP A 38 6.50 4.88 6.55
CA ASP A 38 6.52 3.58 7.18
C ASP A 38 5.40 2.64 6.68
N SER A 39 5.65 1.34 6.80
CA SER A 39 4.63 0.32 6.58
C SER A 39 4.70 -0.68 7.71
N SER A 40 3.55 -1.13 8.20
CA SER A 40 3.52 -2.19 9.20
C SER A 40 3.78 -3.54 8.53
N THR A 41 4.23 -4.51 9.32
CA THR A 41 4.34 -5.90 8.87
C THR A 41 2.98 -6.45 8.43
N ALA A 42 1.89 -6.14 9.15
CA ALA A 42 0.55 -6.59 8.79
C ALA A 42 0.12 -6.09 7.40
N LEU A 43 0.42 -4.82 7.09
CA LEU A 43 0.12 -4.22 5.80
C LEU A 43 0.95 -4.86 4.67
N ARG A 44 2.27 -4.99 4.85
CA ARG A 44 3.15 -5.66 3.86
C ARG A 44 2.74 -7.11 3.63
N THR A 45 2.46 -7.86 4.68
CA THR A 45 2.06 -9.27 4.58
C THR A 45 0.73 -9.42 3.85
N ALA A 46 -0.29 -8.61 4.17
CA ALA A 46 -1.58 -8.68 3.48
C ALA A 46 -1.45 -8.32 1.99
N ALA A 47 -0.64 -7.31 1.66
CA ALA A 47 -0.33 -6.95 0.28
C ALA A 47 0.37 -8.11 -0.47
N ALA A 48 1.36 -8.74 0.15
CA ALA A 48 2.10 -9.87 -0.42
C ALA A 48 1.21 -11.11 -0.63
N GLN A 49 0.30 -11.41 0.31
CA GLN A 49 -0.65 -12.53 0.19
C GLN A 49 -1.58 -12.41 -1.02
N LEU A 50 -1.87 -11.16 -1.44
CA LEU A 50 -2.68 -10.88 -2.63
C LEU A 50 -1.84 -10.63 -3.89
N GLY A 51 -0.51 -10.69 -3.80
CA GLY A 51 0.39 -10.37 -4.92
C GLY A 51 0.35 -8.90 -5.35
N LEU A 52 -0.05 -7.99 -4.44
CA LEU A 52 -0.21 -6.56 -4.68
C LEU A 52 0.89 -5.70 -4.04
N ASP A 53 1.86 -6.32 -3.36
CA ASP A 53 2.98 -5.65 -2.69
C ASP A 53 3.75 -4.69 -3.61
N ARG A 54 4.14 -5.12 -4.81
CA ARG A 54 4.81 -4.23 -5.79
C ARG A 54 3.92 -3.10 -6.27
N ALA A 55 2.65 -3.40 -6.56
CA ALA A 55 1.69 -2.40 -7.01
C ALA A 55 1.43 -1.31 -5.95
N LEU A 56 1.62 -1.67 -4.67
CA LEU A 56 1.50 -0.79 -3.53
C LEU A 56 2.84 -0.15 -3.12
N GLY A 57 3.97 -0.50 -3.73
CA GLY A 57 5.30 -0.01 -3.30
C GLY A 57 5.67 -0.51 -1.90
N LEU A 58 5.25 -1.73 -1.55
CA LEU A 58 5.46 -2.40 -0.26
C LEU A 58 6.42 -3.62 -0.37
N ASP A 59 7.06 -3.79 -1.52
CA ASP A 59 8.00 -4.87 -1.82
C ASP A 59 9.42 -4.63 -1.29
N ALA A 60 9.70 -3.44 -0.75
CA ALA A 60 10.95 -3.14 -0.08
C ALA A 60 11.11 -4.03 1.16
N LYS A 61 12.20 -4.82 1.18
CA LYS A 61 12.65 -5.56 2.36
C LYS A 61 12.79 -4.58 3.53
N ALA A 62 12.23 -4.97 4.68
CA ALA A 62 12.47 -4.32 5.96
C ALA A 62 13.97 -4.13 6.24
#